data_AF-A0AAQ2G655-F1
#
_entry.id   AF-A0AAQ2G655-F1
#
_cell.length_a   1.000
_cell.length_b   1.000
_cell.length_c   1.000
_cell.angle_alpha   90.00
_cell.angle_beta   90.00
_cell.angle_gamma   90.00
#
_symmetry.space_group_name_H-M   'P 1'
#
loop_
_entity.id
_entity.type
_entity.pdbx_description
1 polymer ?
#
loop_
_entity_poly.entity_id
_entity_poly.type
_entity_poly.pdbx_seq_one_letter_code
_entity_poly.pdbx_strand_id
1 'polypeptide(L)' 'SMIIPDMLGHTIAVHDGRKHVPVFVTESMVGHKLGEFAPTRTYRGHVKDDKKGKRR' A
#
# COMPACT_ATOMS: atom_id res chain seq x y z
N SER A 1 9.92 4.01 8.63
CA SER A 1 9.76 5.48 8.50
C SER A 1 8.31 5.85 8.76
N MET A 2 8.09 6.94 9.51
CA MET A 2 6.77 7.44 9.90
C MET A 2 6.30 8.47 8.87
N ILE A 3 5.00 8.51 8.58
CA ILE A 3 4.41 9.47 7.65
C ILE A 3 4.29 10.80 8.37
N ILE A 4 4.96 11.82 7.83
CA ILE A 4 4.91 13.20 8.31
C ILE A 4 3.91 14.02 7.47
N PRO A 5 3.32 15.10 8.03
CA PRO A 5 2.34 15.94 7.33
C PRO A 5 2.84 16.50 5.99
N ASP A 6 4.14 16.79 5.85
CA ASP A 6 4.73 17.29 4.60
C ASP A 6 4.65 16.30 3.43
N MET A 7 4.33 15.03 3.70
CA MET A 7 4.16 14.00 2.67
C MET A 7 2.74 13.96 2.09
N LEU A 8 1.81 14.79 2.57
CA LEU A 8 0.42 14.80 2.12
C LEU A 8 0.27 15.22 0.65
N GLY A 9 -0.53 14.46 -0.10
CA GLY A 9 -0.73 14.70 -1.53
C GLY A 9 0.41 14.20 -2.42
N HIS A 10 1.46 13.60 -1.85
CA HIS A 10 2.52 12.95 -2.61
C HIS A 10 2.26 11.46 -2.82
N THR A 11 2.75 10.95 -3.95
CA THR A 11 2.78 9.51 -4.22
C THR A 11 4.18 9.00 -3.94
N ILE A 12 4.32 8.22 -2.87
CA ILE A 12 5.60 7.67 -2.43
C ILE A 12 5.72 6.24 -2.94
N ALA A 13 6.84 5.93 -3.60
CA ALA A 13 7.15 4.59 -4.04
C ALA A 13 7.79 3.81 -2.89
N VAL A 14 7.02 2.95 -2.21
CA VAL A 14 7.46 2.17 -1.04
C VAL A 14 7.97 0.80 -1.47
N HIS A 15 9.17 0.41 -1.07
CA HIS A 15 9.74 -0.88 -1.44
C HIS A 15 9.15 -2.03 -0.59
N ASP A 16 8.56 -3.03 -1.26
CA ASP A 16 7.92 -4.20 -0.62
C ASP A 16 8.86 -5.42 -0.49
N GLY A 17 10.14 -5.26 -0.85
CA GLY A 17 11.15 -6.33 -0.88
C GLY A 17 11.40 -6.89 -2.27
N ARG A 18 10.55 -6.60 -3.26
CA ARG A 18 10.75 -6.99 -4.66
C ARG A 18 10.57 -5.83 -5.64
N LYS A 19 9.63 -4.93 -5.36
CA LYS A 19 9.26 -3.80 -6.23
C LYS A 19 8.90 -2.58 -5.37
N HIS A 20 8.84 -1.43 -6.02
CA HIS A 20 8.31 -0.23 -5.41
C HIS A 20 6.80 -0.14 -5.70
N VAL A 21 6.00 -0.09 -4.64
CA VAL A 21 4.54 0.09 -4.69
C VAL A 21 4.23 1.57 -4.53
N PRO A 22 3.55 2.22 -5.49
CA PRO A 22 3.14 3.62 -5.35
C PRO A 22 1.99 3.71 -4.34
N VAL A 23 2.20 4.48 -3.26
CA VAL A 23 1.21 4.78 -2.24
C VAL A 23 0.94 6.27 -2.24
N PHE A 24 -0.31 6.65 -2.49
CA PHE A 24 -0.76 8.04 -2.36
C PHE A 24 -1.09 8.34 -0.90
N VAL A 25 -0.46 9.37 -0.34
CA VAL A 25 -0.55 9.68 1.10
C VAL A 25 -1.76 10.58 1.38
N THR A 26 -2.66 10.11 2.25
CA THR A 26 -3.81 10.86 2.75
C THR A 26 -3.63 11.28 4.21
N GLU A 27 -4.43 12.23 4.68
CA GLU A 27 -4.33 12.80 6.03
C GLU A 27 -4.50 11.77 7.15
N SER A 28 -5.36 10.77 6.91
CA SER A 28 -5.57 9.66 7.84
C SER A 28 -4.36 8.72 7.99
N MET A 29 -3.34 8.84 7.12
CA MET A 29 -2.13 8.02 7.19
C MET A 29 -1.02 8.69 8.01
N VAL A 30 -1.16 9.97 8.39
CA VAL A 30 -0.15 10.67 9.20
C VAL A 30 0.00 9.97 10.55
N GLY A 31 1.25 9.74 10.96
CA GLY A 31 1.57 9.00 12.18
C GLY A 31 1.69 7.47 12.00
N HIS A 32 1.24 6.92 10.88
CA HIS A 32 1.47 5.51 10.54
C HIS A 32 2.85 5.29 9.91
N LYS A 33 3.29 4.03 9.82
CA LYS A 33 4.52 3.68 9.10
C LYS A 33 4.22 3.37 7.63
N LEU A 34 5.06 3.85 6.72
CA LEU A 34 4.93 3.60 5.27
C LEU A 34 4.85 2.10 4.90
N GLY A 35 5.50 1.24 5.69
CA GLY A 35 5.50 -0.21 5.47
C GLY A 35 4.16 -0.90 5.74
N GLU A 36 3.24 -0.27 6.48
CA GLU A 36 1.88 -0.80 6.71
C GLU A 36 1.05 -0.81 5.42
N PHE A 37 1.38 0.07 4.48
CA PHE A 37 0.67 0.23 3.22
C PHE A 37 1.32 -0.54 2.06
N ALA A 38 2.43 -1.25 2.30
CA ALA A 38 3.17 -2.02 1.30
C ALA A 38 3.37 -3.48 1.78
N PRO A 39 2.42 -4.39 1.50
CA PRO A 39 2.51 -5.77 1.95
C PRO A 39 3.63 -6.52 1.23
N THR A 40 4.51 -7.18 1.99
CA THR A 40 5.73 -7.84 1.47
C THR A 40 5.50 -9.27 0.98
N ARG A 41 4.40 -9.92 1.38
CA ARG A 41 4.08 -11.31 0.98
C ARG A 41 2.72 -11.34 0.28
N THR A 42 2.71 -11.80 -0.97
CA THR A 42 1.46 -12.04 -1.71
C THR A 42 0.88 -13.39 -1.30
N TYR A 43 -0.12 -13.39 -0.41
CA TYR A 43 -0.88 -14.61 -0.11
C TYR A 43 -1.72 -15.01 -1.32
N ARG A 44 -1.59 -16.27 -1.77
CA ARG A 44 -2.30 -16.79 -2.96
C ARG A 44 -3.56 -17.57 -2.65
N GLY A 45 -3.91 -17.77 -1.38
CA GLY A 45 -5.08 -18.56 -0.98
C GLY A 45 -4.93 -20.05 -1.32
N HIS A 46 -5.63 -20.91 -0.58
CA HIS A 46 -5.73 -22.34 -0.91
C HIS A 46 -6.96 -22.65 -1.78
N VAL A 47 -7.92 -21.73 -1.91
CA VAL A 47 -9.17 -21.90 -2.67
C VAL A 47 -9.25 -20.83 -3.76
N LYS A 48 -9.57 -21.25 -4.99
CA LYS A 48 -9.62 -20.40 -6.19
C LYS A 48 -10.83 -19.46 -6.13
N ASP A 49 -10.54 -18.19 -6.37
CA ASP A 49 -11.39 -17.12 -6.91
C ASP A 49 -12.82 -16.93 -6.38
N ASP A 50 -12.95 -16.00 -5.44
CA ASP A 50 -14.11 -15.10 -5.36
C ASP A 50 -13.63 -13.64 -5.44
N LYS A 51 -12.85 -13.28 -6.47
CA LYS A 51 -12.59 -11.87 -6.78
C LYS A 51 -13.81 -11.26 -7.49
N LYS A 52 -14.83 -10.98 -6.69
CA LYS A 52 -15.92 -10.09 -7.05
C LYS A 52 -15.32 -8.68 -7.24
N GLY A 53 -15.20 -8.24 -8.50
CA GLY A 53 -15.05 -6.83 -8.83
C GLY A 53 -13.95 -6.46 -9.81
N LYS A 54 -14.30 -6.45 -11.10
CA LYS A 54 -14.03 -5.27 -11.93
C LYS A 54 -15.08 -5.17 -13.04
N ARG A 55 -16.04 -4.26 -12.84
CA ARG A 55 -16.89 -3.71 -13.90
C ARG A 55 -15.98 -3.04 -14.94
N ARG A 56 -16.24 -3.29 -16.22
CA ARG A 56 -15.75 -2.47 -17.33
C ARG A 56 -16.56 -1.19 -17.41
#